data_AF-A0A417J5R8-F1
#
_entry.id   AF-A0A417J5R8-F1
#
_cell.length_a   1.000
_cell.length_b   1.000
_cell.length_c   1.000
_cell.angle_alpha   90.00
_cell.angle_beta   90.00
_cell.angle_gamma   90.00
#
_symmetry.space_group_name_H-M   'P 1'
#
loop_
_entity.id
_entity.type
_entity.pdbx_description
1 polymer ?
#
loop_
_entity_poly.entity_id
_entity_poly.type
_entity_poly.pdbx_seq_one_letter_code
_entity_poly.pdbx_strand_id
1 'polypeptide(L)'
;MEEIKDIRRRIRELDRFLEHPPIVADTVKGSRRDLTIGPIKVTGIPDPVYCRKQKARERYGKLLAAKEAELLELTTQAEEYIETIQSSELRIMFRLYFIDGLSDLKVADRMNRMFPKRKKKYTDESVKKRRQRFFEKFANVPQCPDERC
;
A
#
# COMPACT_ATOMS: atom_id res chain seq x y z
N MET A 1 -2.38 2.27 -4.14
CA MET A 1 -2.39 1.24 -3.06
C MET A 1 -2.24 -0.18 -3.61
N GLU A 2 -2.90 -0.52 -4.72
CA GLU A 2 -2.83 -1.87 -5.28
C GLU A 2 -1.40 -2.31 -5.64
N GLU A 3 -0.57 -1.38 -6.13
CA GLU A 3 0.84 -1.65 -6.42
C GLU A 3 1.66 -2.04 -5.17
N ILE A 4 1.48 -1.35 -4.04
CA ILE A 4 2.17 -1.69 -2.78
C ILE A 4 1.67 -3.04 -2.25
N LYS A 5 0.37 -3.31 -2.37
CA LYS A 5 -0.21 -4.61 -2.01
C LYS A 5 0.39 -5.73 -2.87
N ASP A 6 0.55 -5.51 -4.18
CA ASP A 6 1.18 -6.45 -5.10
C ASP A 6 2.65 -6.69 -4.75
N ILE A 7 3.43 -5.62 -4.50
CA ILE A 7 4.84 -5.75 -4.08
C ILE A 7 4.95 -6.56 -2.78
N ARG A 8 4.10 -6.27 -1.78
CA ARG A 8 4.05 -7.05 -0.52
C ARG A 8 3.67 -8.52 -0.77
N ARG A 9 2.74 -8.80 -1.68
CA ARG A 9 2.38 -10.16 -2.08
C ARG A 9 3.58 -10.89 -2.70
N ARG A 10 4.27 -10.27 -3.65
CA ARG A 10 5.47 -10.86 -4.29
C ARG A 10 6.59 -11.11 -3.29
N ILE A 11 6.82 -10.21 -2.34
CA ILE A 11 7.79 -10.42 -1.26
C ILE A 11 7.40 -11.64 -0.42
N ARG A 12 6.13 -11.76 -0.01
CA ARG A 12 5.65 -12.93 0.76
C ARG A 12 5.82 -14.25 0.01
N GLU A 13 5.60 -14.27 -1.30
CA GLU A 13 5.82 -15.46 -2.13
C GLU A 13 7.31 -15.84 -2.19
N LEU A 14 8.19 -14.83 -2.29
CA LEU A 14 9.64 -15.05 -2.26
C LEU A 14 10.12 -15.50 -0.88
N ASP A 15 9.61 -14.92 0.20
CA ASP A 15 9.90 -15.31 1.59
C ASP A 15 9.55 -16.79 1.80
N ARG A 16 8.35 -17.21 1.39
CA ARG A 16 7.91 -18.61 1.49
C ARG A 16 8.84 -19.56 0.73
N PHE A 17 9.30 -19.17 -0.46
CA PHE A 17 10.26 -19.97 -1.23
C PHE A 17 11.62 -20.05 -0.53
N LEU A 18 12.09 -18.96 0.08
CA LEU A 18 13.40 -18.90 0.73
C LEU A 18 13.40 -19.63 2.09
N GLU A 19 12.28 -19.62 2.82
CA GLU A 19 12.08 -20.38 4.06
C GLU A 19 12.00 -21.89 3.81
N HIS A 20 11.29 -22.29 2.75
CA HIS A 20 11.09 -23.69 2.38
C HIS A 20 11.40 -23.93 0.90
N PRO A 21 12.70 -23.92 0.52
CA PRO A 21 13.10 -24.14 -0.86
C PRO A 21 12.81 -25.60 -1.26
N PRO A 22 12.28 -25.84 -2.48
CA PRO A 22 12.01 -27.19 -2.96
C PRO A 22 13.32 -27.96 -3.12
N ILE A 23 13.36 -29.17 -2.57
CA ILE A 23 14.47 -30.10 -2.76
C ILE A 23 14.29 -30.77 -4.12
N VAL A 24 15.29 -30.65 -4.98
CA VAL A 24 15.33 -31.32 -6.28
C VAL A 24 16.25 -32.54 -6.18
N ALA A 25 15.83 -33.65 -6.78
CA ALA A 25 16.62 -34.86 -6.88
C ALA A 25 16.96 -35.12 -8.35
N ASP A 26 18.24 -35.38 -8.64
CA ASP A 26 18.71 -35.77 -9.95
C ASP A 26 19.48 -37.09 -9.87
N THR A 27 19.56 -37.83 -10.98
CA THR A 27 20.28 -39.10 -11.05
C THR A 27 21.45 -39.00 -12.01
N VAL A 28 22.65 -39.09 -11.46
CA VAL A 28 23.91 -39.05 -12.22
C VAL A 28 24.58 -40.41 -12.20
N LYS A 29 25.41 -40.72 -13.21
CA LYS A 29 26.30 -41.88 -13.16
C LYS A 29 27.58 -41.49 -12.41
N GLY A 30 27.97 -42.28 -11.43
CA GLY A 30 29.20 -42.05 -10.69
C GLY A 30 29.66 -43.30 -9.95
N SER A 31 30.85 -43.20 -9.35
CA SER A 31 31.42 -44.24 -8.51
C SER A 31 30.91 -44.11 -7.08
N ARG A 32 30.45 -45.20 -6.51
CA ARG A 32 30.04 -45.28 -5.11
C ARG A 32 31.25 -45.47 -4.18
N ARG A 33 31.04 -45.48 -2.86
CA ARG A 33 32.12 -45.67 -1.87
C ARG A 33 32.86 -47.00 -2.02
N ASP A 34 32.18 -48.01 -2.54
CA ASP A 34 32.68 -49.34 -2.90
C ASP A 34 33.30 -49.41 -4.32
N LEU A 35 33.54 -48.26 -4.96
CA LEU A 35 34.12 -48.12 -6.30
C LEU A 35 33.26 -48.69 -7.45
N THR A 36 32.05 -49.19 -7.18
CA THR A 36 31.11 -49.62 -8.22
C THR A 36 30.53 -48.41 -8.96
N ILE A 37 30.54 -48.48 -10.29
CA ILE A 37 29.97 -47.43 -11.16
C ILE A 37 28.48 -47.72 -11.36
N GLY A 38 27.64 -46.76 -10.99
CA GLY A 38 26.19 -46.92 -11.12
C GLY A 38 25.43 -45.60 -11.00
N PRO A 39 24.10 -45.64 -11.11
CA PRO A 39 23.27 -44.47 -10.86
C PRO A 39 23.34 -44.07 -9.38
N ILE A 40 23.54 -42.78 -9.13
CA ILE A 40 23.58 -42.14 -7.81
C ILE A 40 22.53 -41.03 -7.81
N LYS A 41 21.67 -41.03 -6.79
CA LYS A 41 20.72 -39.93 -6.55
C LYS A 41 21.43 -38.82 -5.79
N VAL A 42 21.41 -37.61 -6.36
CA VAL A 42 21.91 -36.39 -5.73
C VAL A 42 20.71 -35.51 -5.43
N THR A 43 20.57 -35.07 -4.18
CA THR A 43 19.49 -34.19 -3.74
C THR A 43 20.05 -32.86 -3.27
N GLY A 44 19.40 -31.74 -3.61
CA GLY A 44 19.82 -30.42 -3.17
C GLY A 44 18.85 -29.30 -3.53
N ILE A 45 19.15 -28.10 -3.03
CA ILE A 45 18.45 -26.88 -3.43
C ILE A 45 19.11 -26.34 -4.70
N PRO A 46 18.36 -25.95 -5.74
CA PRO A 46 18.94 -25.33 -6.93
C PRO A 46 19.50 -23.94 -6.60
N ASP A 47 20.80 -23.89 -6.30
CA ASP A 47 21.52 -22.69 -5.86
C ASP A 47 21.37 -21.46 -6.79
N PRO A 48 21.43 -21.60 -8.14
CA PRO A 48 21.22 -20.45 -9.03
C PRO A 48 19.81 -19.86 -8.93
N VAL A 49 18.79 -20.69 -8.71
CA VAL A 49 17.39 -20.25 -8.57
C VAL A 49 17.19 -19.58 -7.22
N TYR A 50 17.76 -20.17 -6.17
CA TYR A 50 17.75 -19.61 -4.82
C TYR A 50 18.40 -18.21 -4.79
N CYS A 51 19.63 -18.08 -5.30
CA CYS A 51 20.34 -16.81 -5.38
C CYS A 51 19.58 -15.75 -6.19
N ARG A 52 18.96 -16.12 -7.33
CA ARG A 52 18.14 -15.20 -8.13
C ARG A 52 16.93 -14.69 -7.35
N LYS A 53 16.22 -15.57 -6.64
CA LYS A 53 15.04 -15.21 -5.84
C LYS A 53 15.40 -14.37 -4.63
N GLN A 54 16.54 -14.64 -3.98
CA GLN A 54 17.05 -13.81 -2.90
C GLN A 54 17.34 -12.38 -3.37
N LYS A 55 18.05 -12.22 -4.51
CA LYS A 55 18.28 -10.89 -5.12
C LYS A 55 16.98 -10.19 -5.50
N ALA A 56 15.99 -10.93 -6.01
CA ALA A 56 14.68 -10.36 -6.33
C ALA A 56 13.96 -9.85 -5.08
N ARG A 57 14.00 -10.62 -3.98
CA ARG A 57 13.42 -10.23 -2.68
C ARG A 57 14.02 -8.93 -2.17
N GLU A 58 15.35 -8.81 -2.19
CA GLU A 58 16.04 -7.57 -1.77
C GLU A 58 15.66 -6.37 -2.63
N ARG A 59 15.57 -6.55 -3.96
CA ARG A 59 15.12 -5.49 -4.88
C ARG A 59 13.70 -5.03 -4.57
N TYR A 60 12.77 -5.97 -4.37
CA TYR A 60 11.39 -5.63 -4.00
C TYR A 60 11.31 -4.96 -2.63
N GLY A 61 12.14 -5.36 -1.66
CA GLY A 61 12.23 -4.70 -0.36
C GLY A 61 12.65 -3.24 -0.48
N LYS A 62 13.69 -2.95 -1.27
CA LYS A 62 14.12 -1.56 -1.55
C LYS A 62 13.04 -0.75 -2.25
N LEU A 63 12.38 -1.34 -3.25
CA LEU A 63 11.28 -0.69 -3.97
C LEU A 63 10.10 -0.39 -3.05
N LEU A 64 9.73 -1.34 -2.18
CA LEU A 64 8.67 -1.16 -1.20
C LEU A 64 8.97 0.00 -0.26
N ALA A 65 10.19 0.02 0.32
CA ALA A 65 10.62 1.08 1.22
C ALA A 65 10.60 2.46 0.56
N ALA A 66 11.09 2.57 -0.68
CA ALA A 66 11.05 3.82 -1.43
C ALA A 66 9.61 4.29 -1.69
N LYS A 67 8.70 3.37 -2.05
CA LYS A 67 7.28 3.68 -2.29
C LYS A 67 6.55 4.07 -1.00
N GLU A 68 6.86 3.42 0.11
CA GLU A 68 6.31 3.77 1.42
C GLU A 68 6.79 5.15 1.88
N ALA A 69 8.07 5.49 1.64
CA ALA A 69 8.62 6.83 1.91
C ALA A 69 7.95 7.90 1.03
N GLU A 70 7.82 7.67 -0.28
CA GLU A 70 7.12 8.57 -1.21
C GLU A 70 5.68 8.85 -0.76
N LEU A 71 4.94 7.81 -0.38
CA LEU A 71 3.58 7.98 0.15
C LEU A 71 3.56 8.77 1.45
N LEU A 72 4.51 8.51 2.35
CA LEU A 72 4.60 9.24 3.60
C LEU A 72 4.84 10.73 3.35
N GLU A 73 5.78 11.07 2.48
CA GLU A 73 6.07 12.46 2.10
C GLU A 73 4.83 13.16 1.51
N LEU A 74 4.12 12.50 0.59
CA LEU A 74 2.87 13.03 0.01
C LEU A 74 1.79 13.22 1.07
N THR A 75 1.66 12.30 2.03
CA THR A 75 0.71 12.47 3.14
C THR A 75 1.07 13.64 4.03
N THR A 76 2.35 13.82 4.35
CA THR A 76 2.84 14.95 5.12
C THR A 76 2.56 16.27 4.40
N GLN A 77 2.85 16.37 3.10
CA GLN A 77 2.55 17.55 2.31
C GLN A 77 1.04 17.87 2.28
N ALA A 78 0.19 16.85 2.19
CA ALA A 78 -1.25 17.03 2.26
C ALA A 78 -1.70 17.54 3.64
N GLU A 79 -1.13 17.02 4.73
CA GLU A 79 -1.42 17.47 6.10
C GLU A 79 -0.96 18.92 6.33
N GLU A 80 0.24 19.27 5.89
CA GLU A 80 0.78 20.62 5.93
C GLU A 80 -0.12 21.60 5.17
N TYR A 81 -0.54 21.24 3.94
CA TYR A 81 -1.48 22.04 3.17
C TYR A 81 -2.81 22.21 3.91
N ILE A 82 -3.36 21.14 4.49
CA ILE A 82 -4.59 21.24 5.29
C ILE A 82 -4.39 22.18 6.48
N GLU A 83 -3.23 22.17 7.14
CA GLU A 83 -2.96 23.04 8.28
C GLU A 83 -3.00 24.53 7.91
N THR A 84 -2.59 24.89 6.69
CA THR A 84 -2.65 26.28 6.18
C THR A 84 -4.08 26.84 6.05
N ILE A 85 -5.10 25.98 6.06
CA ILE A 85 -6.50 26.40 5.90
C ILE A 85 -6.98 27.10 7.17
N GLN A 86 -7.41 28.36 7.02
CA GLN A 86 -7.85 29.19 8.15
C GLN A 86 -9.05 28.62 8.93
N SER A 87 -9.98 27.94 8.25
CA SER A 87 -11.17 27.39 8.89
C SER A 87 -10.86 26.04 9.55
N SER A 88 -10.82 26.02 10.88
CA SER A 88 -10.64 24.79 11.67
C SER A 88 -11.66 23.70 11.33
N GLU A 89 -12.90 24.10 11.04
CA GLU A 89 -13.98 23.20 10.64
C GLU A 89 -13.69 22.51 9.28
N LEU A 90 -13.17 23.26 8.30
CA LEU A 90 -12.77 22.69 7.01
C LEU A 90 -11.54 21.79 7.14
N ARG A 91 -10.59 22.14 8.01
CA ARG A 91 -9.41 21.29 8.28
C ARG A 91 -9.82 19.90 8.76
N ILE A 92 -10.73 19.84 9.73
CA ILE A 92 -11.25 18.57 10.24
C ILE A 92 -11.97 17.81 9.13
N MET A 93 -12.82 18.49 8.36
CA MET A 93 -13.54 17.88 7.24
C MET A 93 -12.59 17.27 6.19
N PHE A 94 -11.51 17.96 5.84
CA PHE A 94 -10.53 17.47 4.87
C PHE A 94 -9.66 16.35 5.42
N ARG A 95 -9.26 16.39 6.69
CA ARG A 95 -8.56 15.25 7.32
C ARG A 95 -9.42 13.99 7.26
N LEU A 96 -10.70 14.09 7.65
CA LEU A 96 -11.64 12.97 7.62
C LEU A 96 -11.84 12.40 6.20
N TYR A 97 -11.79 13.25 5.16
CA TYR A 97 -12.06 12.82 3.80
C TYR A 97 -10.81 12.34 3.03
N PHE A 98 -9.73 13.12 3.05
CA PHE A 98 -8.53 12.87 2.25
C PHE A 98 -7.50 12.00 2.96
N ILE A 99 -7.35 12.14 4.28
CA ILE A 99 -6.38 11.37 5.07
C ILE A 99 -7.03 10.08 5.59
N ASP A 100 -8.17 10.19 6.29
CA ASP A 100 -8.88 9.02 6.84
C ASP A 100 -9.68 8.24 5.78
N GLY A 101 -9.86 8.80 4.58
CA GLY A 101 -10.54 8.13 3.47
C GLY A 101 -12.03 7.85 3.70
N LEU A 102 -12.72 8.64 4.53
CA LEU A 102 -14.15 8.44 4.80
C LEU A 102 -15.03 8.97 3.66
N SER A 103 -16.17 8.31 3.42
CA SER A 103 -17.21 8.79 2.50
C SER A 103 -17.94 10.01 3.06
N ASP A 104 -18.59 10.79 2.19
CA ASP A 104 -19.29 12.03 2.55
C ASP A 104 -20.31 11.85 3.68
N LEU A 105 -21.04 10.73 3.64
CA LEU A 105 -21.98 10.33 4.68
C LEU A 105 -21.28 10.11 6.04
N LYS A 106 -20.16 9.39 6.05
CA LYS A 106 -19.39 9.11 7.28
C LYS A 106 -18.72 10.38 7.82
N VAL A 107 -18.23 11.24 6.93
CA VAL A 107 -17.69 12.56 7.31
C VAL A 107 -18.78 13.39 7.96
N ALA A 108 -19.98 13.47 7.35
CA ALA A 108 -21.10 14.22 7.89
C ALA A 108 -21.50 13.72 9.29
N ASP A 109 -21.63 12.41 9.49
CA ASP A 109 -21.93 11.83 10.81
C ASP A 109 -20.85 12.19 11.85
N ARG A 110 -19.58 12.02 11.51
CA ARG A 110 -18.47 12.32 12.44
C ARG A 110 -18.38 13.82 12.75
N MET A 111 -18.62 14.68 11.76
CA MET A 111 -18.72 16.13 11.95
C MET A 111 -19.91 16.52 12.84
N ASN A 112 -21.07 15.88 12.69
CA ASN A 112 -22.22 16.11 13.55
C ASN A 112 -21.94 15.70 15.01
N ARG A 113 -21.20 14.60 15.22
CA ARG A 113 -20.77 14.16 16.57
C ARG A 113 -19.79 15.14 17.21
N MET A 114 -18.85 15.69 16.43
CA MET A 114 -17.87 16.68 16.92
C MET A 114 -18.50 18.06 17.17
N PHE A 115 -19.51 18.45 16.40
CA PHE A 115 -20.19 19.74 16.49
C PHE A 115 -21.68 19.61 16.82
N PRO A 116 -22.05 19.09 18.00
CA PRO A 116 -23.44 18.80 18.34
C PRO A 116 -24.30 20.06 18.49
N LYS A 117 -23.69 21.21 18.81
CA LYS A 117 -24.38 22.50 19.02
C LYS A 117 -24.65 23.28 17.73
N ARG A 118 -24.30 22.73 16.57
CA ARG A 118 -24.45 23.41 15.29
C ARG A 118 -25.93 23.51 14.90
N LYS A 119 -26.39 24.71 14.53
CA LYS A 119 -27.80 24.97 14.18
C LYS A 119 -28.30 24.15 12.97
N LYS A 120 -27.44 23.95 11.96
CA LYS A 120 -27.74 23.12 10.79
C LYS A 120 -26.79 21.92 10.78
N LYS A 121 -27.35 20.71 10.82
CA LYS A 121 -26.59 19.45 10.75
C LYS A 121 -25.87 19.35 9.40
N TYR A 122 -24.74 18.64 9.39
CA TYR A 122 -24.07 18.24 8.17
C TYR A 122 -24.84 17.10 7.51
N THR A 123 -25.09 17.23 6.21
CA THR A 123 -25.49 16.16 5.29
C THR A 123 -24.33 15.85 4.34
N ASP A 124 -24.35 14.68 3.71
CA ASP A 124 -23.41 14.32 2.64
C ASP A 124 -23.28 15.42 1.57
N GLU A 125 -24.40 15.92 1.07
CA GLU A 125 -24.49 16.96 0.06
C GLU A 125 -23.90 18.27 0.56
N SER A 126 -24.09 18.59 1.84
CA SER A 126 -23.51 19.78 2.46
C SER A 126 -21.98 19.70 2.57
N VAL A 127 -21.44 18.50 2.83
CA VAL A 127 -20.01 18.22 2.91
C VAL A 127 -19.41 18.32 1.51
N LYS A 128 -20.01 17.64 0.53
CA LYS A 128 -19.59 17.67 -0.89
C LYS A 128 -19.51 19.10 -1.43
N LYS A 129 -20.60 19.87 -1.31
CA LYS A 129 -20.65 21.27 -1.75
C LYS A 129 -19.63 22.16 -1.05
N ARG A 130 -19.35 21.92 0.24
CA ARG A 130 -18.34 22.70 0.96
C ARG A 130 -16.93 22.46 0.45
N ARG A 131 -16.57 21.19 0.20
CA ARG A 131 -15.28 20.87 -0.41
C ARG A 131 -15.17 21.49 -1.79
N GLN A 132 -16.21 21.31 -2.62
CA GLN A 132 -16.23 21.85 -3.98
C GLN A 132 -16.03 23.37 -3.98
N ARG A 133 -16.79 24.12 -3.17
CA ARG A 133 -16.63 25.58 -3.03
C ARG A 133 -15.26 26.01 -2.51
N PHE A 134 -14.61 25.19 -1.70
CA PHE A 134 -13.25 25.49 -1.25
C PHE A 134 -12.29 25.44 -2.44
N PHE A 135 -12.36 24.40 -3.25
CA PHE A 135 -11.49 24.24 -4.42
C PHE A 135 -11.84 25.15 -5.58
N GLU A 136 -13.11 25.51 -5.78
CA GLU A 136 -13.54 26.49 -6.80
C GLU A 136 -12.90 27.87 -6.63
N LYS A 137 -12.46 28.22 -5.41
CA LYS A 137 -11.73 29.47 -5.15
C LYS A 137 -10.30 29.46 -5.71
N PHE A 138 -9.77 28.29 -6.01
CA PHE A 138 -8.47 28.10 -6.64
C PHE A 138 -8.75 27.69 -8.10
N ALA A 139 -8.63 28.61 -9.05
CA ALA A 139 -9.02 28.37 -10.44
C ALA A 139 -8.44 27.05 -11.00
N ASN A 140 -9.26 26.28 -11.72
CA ASN A 140 -8.93 25.03 -12.43
C ASN A 140 -8.76 23.74 -11.61
N VAL A 141 -9.49 23.54 -10.52
CA VAL A 141 -9.54 22.22 -9.86
C VAL A 141 -10.69 21.38 -10.45
N PRO A 142 -10.42 20.21 -11.06
CA PRO A 142 -11.48 19.32 -11.56
C PRO A 142 -12.41 18.88 -10.43
N GLN A 143 -13.68 18.64 -10.75
CA GLN A 143 -14.65 18.16 -9.77
C GLN A 143 -14.16 16.85 -9.15
N CYS A 144 -14.23 16.76 -7.82
CA CYS A 144 -13.85 15.54 -7.10
C CYS A 144 -14.72 14.37 -7.61
N PRO A 145 -14.11 13.23 -7.98
CA PRO A 145 -14.87 12.09 -8.49
C PRO A 145 -15.87 11.59 -7.45
N ASP A 146 -17.08 11.31 -7.91
CA ASP A 146 -18.25 10.96 -7.07
C ASP A 146 -18.19 9.53 -6.52
N GLU A 147 -17.33 8.67 -7.07
CA GLU A 147 -17.35 7.24 -6.82
C GLU A 147 -16.13 6.78 -6.03
N ARG A 148 -16.33 6.59 -4.72
CA ARG A 148 -15.56 5.63 -3.92
C ARG A 148 -16.57 4.77 -3.16
N CYS A 149 -17.04 3.72 -3.83
CA CYS A 149 -17.83 2.63 -3.26
C CYS A 149 -16.97 1.80 -2.28
#